data_AF-A0A929NM82-F1
#
_entry.id   AF-A0A929NM82-F1
#
_cell.length_a   1.000
_cell.length_b   1.000
_cell.length_c   1.000
_cell.angle_alpha   90.00
_cell.angle_beta   90.00
_cell.angle_gamma   90.00
#
_symmetry.space_group_name_H-M   'P 1'
#
loop_
_entity.id
_entity.type
_entity.pdbx_description
1 polymer ?
#
loop_
_entity_poly.entity_id
_entity_poly.type
_entity_poly.pdbx_seq_one_letter_code
_entity_poly.pdbx_strand_id
1 'polypeptide(L)'
;MEKYSVRRVAVIPFYNNTTAKTAGKVITNCFIEELLDSKDIEVEFPGNVRKLLVEERIIIRKGIGSGQIKLIGKRLNVDAVVLGRVTEYGGDDGSGSPVVSVNARMVHTDTSSILWMGQNKRTGDDYIKVFDIGRIDSAPKLARNVIRELIFTID
;
A
#
# COMPACT_ATOMS: atom_id res chain seq x y z
N MET A 1 -11.67 -6.85 -24.45
CA MET A 1 -11.38 -6.41 -23.07
C MET A 1 -10.55 -5.15 -23.19
N GLU A 2 -11.10 -4.00 -22.86
CA GLU A 2 -10.40 -2.72 -22.92
C GLU A 2 -9.26 -2.72 -21.91
N LYS A 3 -8.03 -2.49 -22.37
CA LYS A 3 -6.86 -2.35 -21.51
C LYS A 3 -6.90 -0.93 -20.96
N TYR A 4 -7.46 -0.74 -19.76
CA TYR A 4 -7.47 0.56 -19.10
C TYR A 4 -6.03 1.03 -18.91
N SER A 5 -5.62 2.09 -19.61
CA SER A 5 -4.32 2.73 -19.39
C SER A 5 -4.44 3.59 -18.13
N VAL A 6 -3.99 3.05 -17.00
CA VAL A 6 -3.91 3.78 -15.74
C VAL A 6 -2.72 4.72 -15.81
N ARG A 7 -2.96 6.03 -15.78
CA ARG A 7 -1.89 7.04 -15.75
C ARG A 7 -1.81 7.73 -14.42
N ARG A 8 -2.93 7.90 -13.71
CA ARG A 8 -2.97 8.64 -12.45
C ARG A 8 -3.66 7.85 -11.34
N VAL A 9 -2.98 7.67 -10.21
CA VAL A 9 -3.41 6.79 -9.12
C VAL A 9 -3.44 7.52 -7.79
N ALA A 10 -4.52 7.36 -7.03
CA ALA A 10 -4.57 7.78 -5.63
C ALA A 10 -4.28 6.60 -4.70
N VAL A 11 -3.29 6.76 -3.81
CA VAL A 11 -3.02 5.79 -2.75
C VAL A 11 -3.78 6.19 -1.48
N ILE A 12 -4.78 5.40 -1.12
CA ILE A 12 -5.48 5.59 0.17
C ILE A 12 -4.54 5.14 1.30
N PRO A 13 -4.47 5.87 2.43
CA PRO A 13 -3.69 5.44 3.57
C PRO A 13 -4.02 4.00 3.97
N PHE A 14 -3.00 3.16 4.05
CA PHE A 14 -3.17 1.75 4.38
C PHE A 14 -3.83 1.62 5.75
N TYR A 15 -4.89 0.81 5.80
CA TYR A 15 -5.55 0.54 7.06
C TYR A 15 -4.62 -0.26 7.97
N ASN A 16 -4.32 0.26 9.15
CA ASN A 16 -3.52 -0.44 10.13
C ASN A 16 -4.38 -1.42 10.93
N ASN A 17 -4.19 -2.72 10.71
CA ASN A 17 -4.85 -3.80 11.45
C ASN A 17 -3.90 -4.45 12.47
N THR A 18 -2.89 -3.69 12.93
CA THR A 18 -1.89 -4.13 13.92
C THR A 18 -1.95 -3.25 15.16
N THR A 19 -1.19 -3.60 16.20
CA THR A 19 -1.01 -2.78 17.41
C THR A 19 0.04 -1.69 17.25
N ALA A 20 0.93 -1.80 16.26
CA ALA A 20 1.99 -0.84 16.00
C ALA A 20 1.43 0.46 15.39
N LYS A 21 1.38 1.54 16.16
CA LYS A 21 0.72 2.81 15.77
C LYS A 21 1.19 3.39 14.44
N THR A 22 2.45 3.17 14.07
CA THR A 22 3.09 3.75 12.89
C THR A 22 2.96 2.90 11.63
N ALA A 23 2.54 1.63 11.74
CA ALA A 23 2.60 0.66 10.64
C ALA A 23 1.87 1.15 9.37
N GLY A 24 0.64 1.63 9.51
CA GLY A 24 -0.12 2.15 8.36
C GLY A 24 0.58 3.31 7.64
N LYS A 25 1.18 4.24 8.40
CA LYS A 25 1.92 5.38 7.82
C LYS A 25 3.21 4.93 7.12
N VAL A 26 3.99 4.05 7.75
CA VAL A 26 5.24 3.52 7.17
C VAL A 26 4.93 2.80 5.86
N ILE A 27 3.97 1.88 5.87
CA ILE A 27 3.58 1.12 4.68
C ILE A 27 3.04 2.02 3.57
N THR A 28 2.17 2.98 3.90
CA THR A 28 1.65 3.95 2.91
C THR A 28 2.79 4.73 2.25
N ASN A 29 3.74 5.21 3.04
CA ASN A 29 4.86 5.99 2.54
C ASN A 29 5.77 5.13 1.64
N CYS A 30 6.15 3.92 2.07
CA CYS A 30 6.93 3.01 1.23
C CYS A 30 6.21 2.69 -0.08
N PHE A 31 4.89 2.53 -0.06
CA PHE A 31 4.10 2.23 -1.26
C PHE A 31 4.08 3.39 -2.24
N ILE A 32 3.93 4.62 -1.74
CA ILE A 32 4.01 5.83 -2.57
C ILE A 32 5.42 6.00 -3.13
N GLU A 33 6.47 5.83 -2.30
CA GLU A 33 7.87 5.92 -2.72
C GLU A 33 8.17 4.94 -3.87
N GLU A 34 7.85 3.66 -3.72
CA GLU A 34 8.13 2.65 -4.75
C GLU A 34 7.24 2.80 -6.00
N LEU A 35 6.03 3.37 -5.88
CA LEU A 35 5.22 3.73 -7.05
C LEU A 35 5.80 4.94 -7.80
N LEU A 36 6.33 5.94 -7.10
CA LEU A 36 6.94 7.11 -7.72
C LEU A 36 8.23 6.74 -8.48
N ASP A 37 8.90 5.67 -8.08
CA ASP A 37 10.04 5.10 -8.82
C ASP A 37 9.59 4.38 -10.11
N SER A 38 8.30 4.06 -10.27
CA SER A 38 7.72 3.55 -11.53
C SER A 38 7.47 4.71 -12.51
N LYS A 39 8.06 4.62 -13.71
CA LYS A 39 8.06 5.74 -14.68
C LYS A 39 6.71 6.01 -15.35
N ASP A 40 5.76 5.09 -15.27
CA ASP A 40 4.54 5.11 -16.08
C ASP A 40 3.28 5.53 -15.29
N ILE A 41 3.41 5.78 -13.98
CA ILE A 41 2.27 6.12 -13.10
C ILE A 41 2.52 7.43 -12.36
N GLU A 42 1.62 8.40 -12.53
CA GLU A 42 1.55 9.59 -11.71
C GLU A 42 0.78 9.30 -10.40
N VAL A 43 1.42 9.51 -9.26
CA VAL A 43 0.78 9.34 -7.94
C VAL A 43 0.19 10.67 -7.48
N GLU A 44 -1.12 10.68 -7.18
CA GLU A 44 -1.81 11.84 -6.61
C GLU A 44 -1.22 12.24 -5.25
N PHE A 45 -1.18 13.55 -4.98
CA PHE A 45 -0.57 14.09 -3.78
C PHE A 45 -1.28 13.58 -2.51
N PRO A 46 -0.54 13.00 -1.54
CA PRO A 46 -1.15 12.40 -0.35
C PRO A 46 -1.98 13.37 0.50
N GLY A 47 -1.64 14.66 0.48
CA GLY A 47 -2.41 15.70 1.16
C GLY A 47 -3.80 15.89 0.57
N ASN A 48 -3.95 15.80 -0.76
CA ASN A 48 -5.24 15.90 -1.45
C ASN A 48 -6.12 14.70 -1.13
N VAL A 49 -5.53 13.49 -1.15
CA VAL A 49 -6.23 12.26 -0.75
C VAL A 49 -6.73 12.38 0.69
N ARG A 50 -5.88 12.78 1.64
CA ARG A 50 -6.28 12.94 3.05
C ARG A 50 -7.37 13.99 3.22
N LYS A 51 -7.25 15.15 2.55
CA LYS A 51 -8.25 16.22 2.60
C LYS A 51 -9.62 15.71 2.14
N LEU A 52 -9.67 15.01 1.00
CA LEU A 52 -10.91 14.46 0.47
C LEU A 52 -11.54 13.41 1.41
N LEU A 53 -10.73 12.50 1.97
CA LEU A 53 -11.24 11.49 2.90
C LEU A 53 -11.90 12.12 4.14
N VAL A 54 -11.36 13.24 4.63
CA VAL A 54 -11.94 14.01 5.73
C VAL A 54 -13.22 14.72 5.32
N GLU A 55 -13.21 15.44 4.19
CA GLU A 55 -14.37 16.18 3.66
C GLU A 55 -15.56 15.25 3.43
N GLU A 56 -15.31 14.09 2.82
CA GLU A 56 -16.34 13.10 2.46
C GLU A 56 -16.63 12.09 3.59
N ARG A 57 -16.00 12.27 4.77
CA ARG A 57 -16.16 11.42 5.96
C ARG A 57 -15.95 9.92 5.66
N ILE A 58 -15.00 9.62 4.78
CA ILE A 58 -14.68 8.24 4.37
C ILE A 58 -13.81 7.59 5.45
N ILE A 59 -14.35 6.57 6.10
CA ILE A 59 -13.67 5.84 7.18
C ILE A 59 -13.05 4.56 6.59
N ILE A 60 -11.73 4.57 6.37
CA ILE A 60 -10.99 3.47 5.76
C ILE A 60 -11.23 2.12 6.45
N ARG A 61 -11.32 2.10 7.79
CA ARG A 61 -11.62 0.90 8.58
C ARG A 61 -12.94 0.22 8.22
N LYS A 62 -13.95 0.99 7.76
CA LYS A 62 -15.25 0.45 7.34
C LYS A 62 -15.22 -0.12 5.91
N GLY A 63 -14.08 -0.01 5.23
CA GLY A 63 -13.96 -0.29 3.80
C GLY A 63 -14.36 0.92 2.96
N ILE A 64 -13.96 0.89 1.70
CA ILE A 64 -14.32 1.90 0.69
C ILE A 64 -15.10 1.18 -0.41
N GLY A 65 -16.37 1.54 -0.55
CA GLY A 65 -17.29 0.94 -1.54
C GLY A 65 -17.16 1.57 -2.92
N SER A 66 -17.84 1.00 -3.91
CA SER A 66 -17.83 1.46 -5.32
C SER A 66 -18.25 2.93 -5.47
N GLY A 67 -19.29 3.37 -4.76
CA GLY A 67 -19.73 4.76 -4.79
C GLY A 67 -18.67 5.75 -4.30
N GLN A 68 -17.92 5.38 -3.25
CA GLN A 68 -16.82 6.19 -2.73
C GLN A 68 -15.60 6.15 -3.67
N ILE A 69 -15.29 4.99 -4.27
CA ILE A 69 -14.22 4.87 -5.28
C ILE A 69 -14.50 5.79 -6.47
N LYS A 70 -15.73 5.79 -6.99
CA LYS A 70 -16.14 6.65 -8.10
C LYS A 70 -16.11 8.14 -7.72
N LEU A 71 -16.50 8.47 -6.49
CA LEU A 71 -16.40 9.84 -5.96
C LEU A 71 -14.94 10.30 -5.88
N ILE A 72 -14.03 9.46 -5.36
CA ILE A 72 -12.59 9.73 -5.28
C ILE A 72 -12.02 9.96 -6.67
N GLY A 73 -12.33 9.08 -7.63
CA GLY A 73 -11.93 9.21 -9.03
C GLY A 73 -12.31 10.56 -9.62
N LYS A 74 -13.58 10.97 -9.47
CA LYS A 74 -14.08 12.26 -9.98
C LYS A 74 -13.48 13.47 -9.27
N ARG A 75 -13.34 13.43 -7.94
CA ARG A 75 -12.88 14.58 -7.14
C ARG A 75 -11.39 14.82 -7.28
N LEU A 76 -10.60 13.75 -7.41
CA LEU A 76 -9.16 13.84 -7.57
C LEU A 76 -8.72 13.76 -9.02
N ASN A 77 -9.60 13.43 -9.98
CA ASN A 77 -9.25 13.16 -11.38
C ASN A 77 -8.17 12.07 -11.50
N VAL A 78 -8.48 10.88 -10.95
CA VAL A 78 -7.60 9.70 -10.95
C VAL A 78 -8.28 8.50 -11.60
N ASP A 79 -7.51 7.71 -12.34
CA ASP A 79 -7.99 6.54 -13.10
C ASP A 79 -8.18 5.32 -12.19
N ALA A 80 -7.37 5.23 -11.13
CA ALA A 80 -7.43 4.14 -10.18
C ALA A 80 -7.15 4.59 -8.74
N VAL A 81 -7.61 3.76 -7.81
CA VAL A 81 -7.38 3.92 -6.37
C VAL A 81 -6.72 2.67 -5.84
N VAL A 82 -5.63 2.85 -5.07
CA VAL A 82 -5.01 1.77 -4.30
C VAL A 82 -5.61 1.74 -2.91
N LEU A 83 -6.08 0.55 -2.52
CA LEU A 83 -6.62 0.24 -1.22
C LEU A 83 -5.76 -0.87 -0.61
N GLY A 84 -5.39 -0.75 0.65
CA GLY A 84 -4.62 -1.80 1.30
C GLY A 84 -4.71 -1.75 2.82
N ARG A 85 -4.19 -2.80 3.44
CA ARG A 85 -4.09 -2.90 4.90
C ARG A 85 -2.83 -3.63 5.31
N VAL A 86 -2.37 -3.29 6.51
CA VAL A 86 -1.25 -3.94 7.18
C VAL A 86 -1.82 -4.97 8.15
N THR A 87 -1.46 -6.24 7.98
CA THR A 87 -1.96 -7.36 8.78
C THR A 87 -0.98 -7.78 9.87
N GLU A 88 0.32 -7.65 9.64
CA GLU A 88 1.38 -7.87 10.64
C GLU A 88 2.45 -6.80 10.48
N TYR A 89 2.97 -6.28 11.59
CA TYR A 89 4.05 -5.30 11.63
C TYR A 89 4.66 -5.25 13.04
N GLY A 90 5.96 -5.51 13.17
CA GLY A 90 6.69 -5.43 14.44
C GLY A 90 7.70 -6.56 14.58
N GLY A 91 8.05 -6.92 15.82
CA GLY A 91 9.03 -7.98 16.12
C GLY A 91 10.49 -7.51 16.17
N ASP A 92 10.72 -6.19 16.09
CA ASP A 92 12.04 -5.54 16.16
C ASP A 92 12.40 -5.04 17.58
N ASP A 93 11.68 -5.49 18.61
CA ASP A 93 11.92 -5.18 20.03
C ASP A 93 12.90 -6.17 20.72
N GLY A 94 13.58 -7.00 19.93
CA GLY A 94 14.50 -8.03 20.42
C GLY A 94 13.82 -9.35 20.81
N SER A 95 12.49 -9.47 20.64
CA SER A 95 11.75 -10.71 20.92
C SER A 95 11.76 -11.73 19.77
N GLY A 96 12.25 -11.35 18.59
CA GLY A 96 12.32 -12.21 17.41
C GLY A 96 12.83 -11.50 16.16
N SER A 97 12.60 -12.12 15.01
CA SER A 97 12.84 -11.49 13.70
C SER A 97 11.62 -10.63 13.34
N PRO A 98 11.81 -9.40 12.81
CA PRO A 98 10.67 -8.57 12.47
C PRO A 98 9.81 -9.21 11.40
N VAL A 99 8.52 -8.90 11.41
CA VAL A 99 7.54 -9.40 10.44
C VAL A 99 6.76 -8.24 9.84
N VAL A 100 6.54 -8.28 8.54
CA VAL A 100 5.66 -7.35 7.83
C VAL A 100 4.77 -8.14 6.88
N SER A 101 3.46 -7.92 6.97
CA SER A 101 2.44 -8.53 6.12
C SER A 101 1.47 -7.46 5.62
N VAL A 102 1.28 -7.41 4.31
CA VAL A 102 0.49 -6.39 3.63
C VAL A 102 -0.37 -7.05 2.55
N ASN A 103 -1.59 -6.57 2.40
CA ASN A 103 -2.37 -6.80 1.19
C ASN A 103 -2.82 -5.47 0.58
N ALA A 104 -2.89 -5.44 -0.74
CA ALA A 104 -3.29 -4.27 -1.50
C ALA A 104 -4.04 -4.68 -2.77
N ARG A 105 -4.87 -3.77 -3.26
CA ARG A 105 -5.55 -3.87 -4.54
C ARG A 105 -5.63 -2.52 -5.20
N MET A 106 -5.52 -2.50 -6.53
CA MET A 106 -5.75 -1.35 -7.37
C MET A 106 -7.12 -1.52 -8.04
N VAL A 107 -7.97 -0.48 -7.95
CA VAL A 107 -9.34 -0.53 -8.44
C VAL A 107 -9.58 0.62 -9.40
N HIS A 108 -10.10 0.32 -10.59
CA HIS A 108 -10.48 1.33 -11.58
C HIS A 108 -11.65 2.18 -11.06
N THR A 109 -11.57 3.50 -11.18
CA THR A 109 -12.50 4.41 -10.51
C THR A 109 -13.88 4.46 -11.15
N ASP A 110 -13.97 4.33 -12.47
CA ASP A 110 -15.25 4.43 -13.18
C ASP A 110 -16.08 3.14 -13.12
N THR A 111 -15.41 1.99 -13.23
CA THR A 111 -16.04 0.67 -13.28
C THR A 111 -16.03 -0.06 -11.95
N SER A 112 -15.22 0.39 -10.98
CA SER A 112 -14.97 -0.32 -9.73
C SER A 112 -14.40 -1.73 -9.93
N SER A 113 -13.82 -2.04 -11.09
CA SER A 113 -13.17 -3.34 -11.35
C SER A 113 -11.78 -3.37 -10.72
N ILE A 114 -11.41 -4.52 -10.15
CA ILE A 114 -10.05 -4.76 -9.65
C ILE A 114 -9.11 -4.88 -10.87
N LEU A 115 -8.11 -4.00 -10.93
CA LEU A 115 -7.06 -4.02 -11.95
C LEU A 115 -5.88 -4.88 -11.53
N TRP A 116 -5.57 -4.85 -10.23
CA TRP A 116 -4.50 -5.64 -9.63
C TRP A 116 -4.83 -5.94 -8.17
N MET A 117 -4.36 -7.06 -7.66
CA MET A 117 -4.41 -7.41 -6.25
C MET A 117 -3.20 -8.25 -5.89
N GLY A 118 -2.57 -7.92 -4.77
CA GLY A 118 -1.40 -8.62 -4.27
C GLY A 118 -1.38 -8.68 -2.76
N GLN A 119 -0.63 -9.67 -2.27
CA GLN A 119 -0.27 -9.79 -0.87
C GLN A 119 1.19 -10.17 -0.77
N ASN A 120 1.87 -9.65 0.24
CA ASN A 120 3.23 -10.08 0.55
C ASN A 120 3.42 -10.14 2.06
N LYS A 121 4.15 -11.16 2.51
CA LYS A 121 4.55 -11.36 3.89
C LYS A 121 6.01 -11.78 3.91
N ARG A 122 6.80 -11.11 4.73
CA ARG A 122 8.19 -11.48 5.00
C ARG A 122 8.52 -11.39 6.47
N THR A 123 9.51 -12.17 6.86
CA THR A 123 10.27 -12.01 8.11
C THR A 123 11.64 -11.43 7.83
N GLY A 124 12.31 -10.89 8.84
CA GLY A 124 13.68 -10.38 8.73
C GLY A 124 14.70 -11.45 8.35
N ASP A 125 14.39 -12.71 8.63
CA ASP A 125 15.23 -13.87 8.36
C ASP A 125 15.12 -14.37 6.92
N ASP A 126 14.06 -14.01 6.19
CA ASP A 126 13.84 -14.42 4.79
C ASP A 126 14.94 -13.91 3.84
N TYR A 127 15.76 -12.95 4.29
CA TYR A 127 16.86 -12.34 3.52
C TYR A 127 18.25 -12.86 3.94
N ILE A 128 18.32 -13.81 4.89
CA ILE A 128 19.59 -14.43 5.29
C ILE A 128 20.14 -15.29 4.15
N LYS A 129 21.44 -15.15 3.86
CA LYS A 129 22.16 -16.00 2.90
C LYS A 129 23.02 -17.04 3.62
N VAL A 130 24.11 -16.59 4.26
CA VAL A 130 25.05 -17.44 5.02
C VAL A 130 25.54 -16.67 6.24
N PHE A 131 25.78 -17.36 7.37
CA PHE A 131 26.29 -16.75 8.61
C PHE A 131 25.54 -15.47 9.04
N ASP A 132 24.20 -15.50 9.01
CA ASP A 132 23.32 -14.36 9.30
C ASP A 132 23.49 -13.12 8.39
N ILE A 133 24.33 -13.18 7.36
CA ILE A 133 24.50 -12.09 6.40
C ILE A 133 23.20 -11.89 5.63
N GLY A 134 22.68 -10.66 5.68
CA GLY A 134 21.44 -10.26 5.01
C GLY A 134 20.23 -10.16 5.92
N ARG A 135 20.33 -10.57 7.20
CA ARG A 135 19.25 -10.39 8.18
C ARG A 135 18.79 -8.93 8.23
N ILE A 136 17.49 -8.74 8.35
CA ILE A 136 16.86 -7.44 8.54
C ILE A 136 16.25 -7.39 9.94
N ASP A 137 16.84 -6.59 10.82
CA ASP A 137 16.42 -6.50 12.23
C ASP A 137 15.46 -5.32 12.52
N SER A 138 14.90 -4.71 11.47
CA SER A 138 14.07 -3.51 11.61
C SER A 138 12.80 -3.64 10.76
N ALA A 139 11.63 -3.52 11.38
CA ALA A 139 10.36 -3.59 10.67
C ALA A 139 10.21 -2.49 9.59
N PRO A 140 10.63 -1.22 9.82
CA PRO A 140 10.70 -0.22 8.75
C PRO A 140 11.59 -0.60 7.56
N LYS A 141 12.74 -1.23 7.81
CA LYS A 141 13.65 -1.67 6.73
C LYS A 141 13.02 -2.83 5.96
N LEU A 142 12.43 -3.79 6.66
CA LEU A 142 11.72 -4.92 6.07
C LEU A 142 10.52 -4.46 5.23
N ALA A 143 9.78 -3.45 5.71
CA ALA A 143 8.64 -2.87 5.02
C ALA A 143 8.98 -2.37 3.61
N ARG A 144 10.14 -1.72 3.43
CA ARG A 144 10.59 -1.29 2.10
C ARG A 144 10.73 -2.46 1.13
N ASN A 145 11.38 -3.55 1.56
CA ASN A 145 11.56 -4.73 0.73
C ASN A 145 10.22 -5.41 0.41
N VAL A 146 9.36 -5.59 1.41
CA VAL A 146 8.04 -6.20 1.22
C VAL A 146 7.21 -5.42 0.22
N ILE A 147 7.21 -4.09 0.30
CA ILE A 147 6.47 -3.23 -0.62
C ILE A 147 7.08 -3.21 -2.00
N ARG A 148 8.41 -3.10 -2.12
CA ARG A 148 9.09 -3.19 -3.42
C ARG A 148 8.72 -4.48 -4.17
N GLU A 149 8.85 -5.62 -3.48
CA GLU A 149 8.47 -6.92 -4.04
C GLU A 149 7.00 -6.98 -4.44
N LEU A 150 6.11 -6.35 -3.67
CA LEU A 150 4.69 -6.27 -3.98
C LEU A 150 4.43 -5.39 -5.22
N ILE A 151 5.09 -4.23 -5.34
CA ILE A 151 4.99 -3.35 -6.51
C ILE A 151 5.49 -4.03 -7.78
N PHE A 152 6.54 -4.86 -7.70
CA PHE A 152 7.02 -5.66 -8.83
C PHE A 152 6.00 -6.67 -9.37
N THR A 153 4.91 -6.95 -8.65
CA THR A 153 3.81 -7.80 -9.14
C THR A 153 2.71 -7.03 -9.87
N ILE A 154 2.85 -5.70 -10.00
CA ILE A 154 1.95 -4.89 -10.81
C ILE A 154 2.42 -5.01 -12.26
N ASP A 155 1.60 -5.65 -13.10
CA ASP A 155 1.84 -5.87 -14.54
C ASP A 155 1.49 -4.64 -15.41
#